data_AF-A0A147DMM8-F1
#
_entry.id   AF-A0A147DMM8-F1
#
_cell.length_a   1.000
_cell.length_b   1.000
_cell.length_c   1.000
_cell.angle_alpha   90.00
_cell.angle_beta   90.00
_cell.angle_gamma   90.00
#
_symmetry.space_group_name_H-M   'P 1'
#
loop_
_entity.id
_entity.type
_entity.pdbx_description
1 polymer ?
#
loop_
_entity_poly.entity_id
_entity_poly.type
_entity_poly.pdbx_seq_one_letter_code
_entity_poly.pdbx_strand_id
1 'polypeptide(L)' 'YRGWGSDYFGDTKTLDVHIKRIRSKIERVPSTPEILVTVRGLGYRIEG' A
#
# COMPACT_ATOMS: atom_id res chain seq x y z
N TYR A 1 12.27 2.19 -13.89
CA TYR A 1 11.23 1.89 -12.89
C TYR A 1 11.58 2.60 -11.60
N ARG A 2 10.99 3.78 -11.36
CA ARG A 2 11.28 4.63 -10.20
C ARG A 2 10.39 4.18 -9.03
N GLY A 3 10.66 2.98 -8.53
CA GLY A 3 9.98 2.42 -7.37
C GLY A 3 10.45 3.15 -6.12
N TRP A 4 9.54 3.79 -5.40
CA TRP A 4 9.82 4.36 -4.10
C TRP A 4 10.12 3.19 -3.14
N GLY A 5 11.41 2.90 -2.95
CA GLY A 5 11.90 1.91 -2.02
C GLY A 5 11.82 2.44 -0.59
N SER A 6 11.00 1.78 0.23
CA SER A 6 11.47 1.12 1.45
C SER A 6 12.18 1.94 2.54
N ASP A 7 11.70 3.13 2.93
CA ASP A 7 12.31 3.84 4.07
C ASP A 7 11.34 4.36 5.15
N TYR A 8 10.17 3.73 5.32
CA TYR A 8 9.34 4.06 6.49
C TYR A 8 8.89 2.84 7.27
N PHE A 9 9.80 2.40 8.16
CA PHE A 9 9.59 1.41 9.22
C PHE A 9 9.05 2.10 10.50
N GLY A 10 8.04 2.97 10.38
CA GLY A 10 7.50 3.75 11.51
C GLY A 10 6.01 3.49 11.73
N ASP A 11 5.66 2.92 12.88
CA ASP A 11 4.30 2.70 13.42
C ASP A 11 3.28 2.08 12.45
N THR A 12 3.41 0.77 12.23
CA THR A 12 2.55 -0.08 11.38
C THR A 12 1.05 0.04 11.65
N LYS A 13 0.64 0.40 12.88
CA LYS A 13 -0.79 0.50 13.24
C LYS A 13 -1.51 1.66 12.55
N THR A 14 -0.85 2.81 12.45
CA THR A 14 -1.42 4.01 11.82
C THR A 14 -1.38 3.88 10.30
N LEU A 15 -0.32 3.27 9.77
CA LEU A 15 -0.10 3.03 8.35
C LEU A 15 -1.19 2.15 7.73
N ASP A 16 -1.57 1.04 8.38
CA ASP A 16 -2.64 0.15 7.89
C ASP A 16 -3.98 0.87 7.72
N VAL A 17 -4.33 1.79 8.64
CA VAL A 17 -5.56 2.59 8.53
C VAL A 17 -5.50 3.52 7.32
N HIS A 18 -4.37 4.19 7.10
CA HIS A 18 -4.21 5.07 5.95
C HIS A 18 -4.23 4.28 4.64
N ILE A 19 -3.55 3.14 4.56
CA ILE A 19 -3.55 2.27 3.39
C ILE A 19 -4.96 1.77 3.08
N LYS A 20 -5.73 1.34 4.09
CA LYS A 20 -7.13 0.94 3.90
C LYS A 20 -7.97 2.08 3.35
N ARG A 21 -7.84 3.29 3.91
CA ARG A 21 -8.57 4.48 3.42
C ARG A 21 -8.22 4.84 1.98
N ILE A 22 -6.96 4.71 1.59
CA ILE A 22 -6.51 4.95 0.22
C ILE A 22 -7.10 3.90 -0.72
N ARG A 23 -6.98 2.61 -0.37
CA ARG A 23 -7.55 1.51 -1.17
C ARG A 23 -9.04 1.66 -1.39
N SER A 24 -9.79 2.05 -0.37
CA SER A 24 -11.23 2.31 -0.50
C SER A 24 -11.59 3.41 -1.51
N LYS A 25 -10.65 4.30 -1.85
CA LYS A 25 -10.88 5.40 -2.80
C LYS A 25 -10.41 5.07 -4.22
N ILE A 26 -9.35 4.27 -4.37
CA ILE A 26 -8.70 4.02 -5.67
C ILE A 26 -8.99 2.62 -6.22
N GLU A 27 -9.19 1.62 -5.36
CA GLU A 27 -9.43 0.24 -5.77
C GLU A 27 -10.91 0.03 -6.06
N ARG A 28 -11.20 -0.75 -7.10
CA ARG A 28 -12.56 -1.23 -7.36
C ARG A 28 -13.03 -2.20 -6.28
N VAL A 29 -12.13 -3.05 -5.80
CA VAL A 29 -12.39 -4.02 -4.73
C VAL A 29 -11.25 -3.96 -3.71
N PRO A 30 -11.43 -3.27 -2.56
CA PRO A 30 -10.35 -3.04 -1.60
C PRO A 30 -9.73 -4.31 -0.99
N SER A 31 -10.47 -5.42 -1.01
CA SER A 31 -10.03 -6.73 -0.53
C SER A 31 -9.07 -7.45 -1.50
N THR A 32 -9.07 -7.03 -2.77
CA THR A 32 -8.20 -7.56 -3.84
C THR A 32 -7.49 -6.38 -4.50
N PRO A 33 -6.50 -5.77 -3.83
CA PRO A 33 -5.86 -4.55 -4.32
C PRO A 33 -5.02 -4.84 -5.57
N GLU A 34 -5.31 -4.12 -6.65
CA GLU A 34 -4.58 -4.22 -7.93
C GLU A 34 -3.65 -3.02 -8.12
N ILE A 35 -4.01 -1.85 -7.56
CA ILE A 35 -3.26 -0.60 -7.71
C ILE A 35 -2.23 -0.44 -6.59
N LEU A 36 -2.62 -0.63 -5.33
CA LEU A 36 -1.74 -0.49 -4.15
C LEU A 36 -1.51 -1.84 -3.48
N VAL A 37 -0.50 -2.57 -3.96
CA VAL A 37 -0.20 -3.95 -3.55
C VAL A 37 0.73 -3.98 -2.33
N THR A 38 0.42 -4.82 -1.33
CA THR A 38 1.34 -5.08 -0.21
C THR A 38 2.31 -6.18 -0.59
N VAL A 39 3.61 -5.85 -0.56
CA VAL A 39 4.70 -6.80 -0.77
C VAL A 39 5.27 -7.17 0.60
N ARG A 40 5.01 -8.40 1.05
CA ARG A 40 5.47 -8.88 2.37
C ARG A 40 6.99 -8.76 2.48
N GLY A 41 7.47 -8.16 3.57
CA GLY A 41 8.90 -7.92 3.82
C GLY A 41 9.51 -6.77 3.03
N LEU A 42 8.77 -6.13 2.12
CA LEU A 42 9.26 -5.04 1.26
C LEU A 42 8.44 -3.75 1.36
N GLY A 43 7.19 -3.82 1.81
CA GLY A 43 6.31 -2.66 2.01
C GLY A 43 5.12 -2.63 1.05
N TYR A 44 4.89 -1.49 0.40
CA TYR A 44 3.79 -1.32 -0.56
C TYR A 44 4.34 -0.90 -1.92
N ARG A 45 3.68 -1.35 -2.97
CA ARG A 45 4.00 -1.04 -4.35
C ARG A 45 2.76 -0.50 -5.05
N ILE A 46 2.97 0.52 -5.87
CA ILE A 46 1.93 1.06 -6.74
C ILE A 46 2.13 0.45 -8.13
N GLU A 47 1.12 -0.25 -8.62
CA GLU A 47 1.00 -0.73 -10.00
C GLU A 47 0.01 0.18 -10.73
N GLY A 48 0.27 0.45 -12.01
CA GLY A 48 -0.53 1.33 -12.86
C GLY A 48 -0.30 1.05 -14.33
#